data_AF-A0A3D0VF37-F1
#
_entry.id   AF-A0A3D0VF37-F1
#
_cell.length_a   1.000
_cell.length_b   1.000
_cell.length_c   1.000
_cell.angle_alpha   90.00
_cell.angle_beta   90.00
_cell.angle_gamma   90.00
#
_symmetry.space_group_name_H-M   'P 1'
#
loop_
_entity.id
_entity.type
_entity.pdbx_description
1 polymer ?
#
loop_
_entity_poly.entity_id
_entity_poly.type
_entity_poly.pdbx_seq_one_letter_code
_entity_poly.pdbx_strand_id
1 'polypeptide(L)'
;MRWGDMDAYGHINNVQIVRMLEEARIAAFGPPRGAGLPGIEPEVSLFNDVPEGTLALVVDHKIRYVRTLEYRNVPAVVQVWIG
;
A
#
# COMPACT_ATOMS: atom_id res chain seq x y z
N MET A 1 -1.58 13.24 1.82
CA MET A 1 -2.45 12.52 2.76
C MET A 1 -3.79 13.22 2.82
N ARG A 2 -4.85 12.54 3.24
CA ARG A 2 -6.19 13.13 3.39
C ARG A 2 -6.39 13.55 4.83
N TRP A 3 -7.17 14.60 5.06
CA TRP A 3 -7.51 15.06 6.42
C TRP A 3 -8.18 13.94 7.25
N GLY A 4 -9.07 13.16 6.61
CA GLY A 4 -9.77 12.04 7.24
C GLY A 4 -8.88 10.82 7.54
N ASP A 5 -7.59 10.86 7.21
CA ASP A 5 -6.66 9.80 7.60
C ASP A 5 -6.23 9.93 9.08
N MET A 6 -6.47 11.09 9.69
CA MET A 6 -6.24 11.31 11.12
C MET A 6 -7.37 10.77 11.99
N ASP A 7 -6.99 10.29 13.18
CA ASP A 7 -7.93 9.99 14.25
C ASP A 7 -8.13 11.20 15.19
N ALA A 8 -8.99 11.02 16.20
CA ALA A 8 -9.29 12.02 17.21
C ALA A 8 -8.09 12.45 18.07
N TYR A 9 -6.97 11.72 18.03
CA TYR A 9 -5.74 12.05 18.75
C TYR A 9 -4.78 12.92 17.92
N GLY A 10 -5.14 13.25 16.67
CA GLY A 10 -4.34 14.11 15.79
C GLY A 10 -3.18 13.37 15.12
N HIS A 11 -3.21 12.04 15.09
CA HIS A 11 -2.22 11.21 14.42
C HIS A 11 -2.84 10.45 13.25
N ILE A 12 -2.03 10.07 12.27
CA ILE A 12 -2.47 9.14 11.23
C ILE A 12 -2.79 7.79 11.87
N ASN A 13 -4.01 7.30 11.64
CA ASN A 13 -4.48 6.05 12.22
C ASN A 13 -3.67 4.85 11.66
N ASN A 14 -3.44 3.83 12.48
CA ASN A 14 -2.69 2.63 12.08
C ASN A 14 -3.30 1.90 10.87
N VAL A 15 -4.64 1.88 10.73
CA VAL A 15 -5.32 1.32 9.55
C VAL A 15 -4.94 2.08 8.28
N GLN A 16 -4.77 3.40 8.37
CA GLN A 16 -4.33 4.20 7.22
C GLN A 16 -2.87 3.93 6.87
N ILE A 17 -2.02 3.62 7.85
CA ILE A 17 -0.65 3.18 7.56
C ILE A 17 -0.65 1.87 6.78
N VAL A 18 -1.45 0.87 7.17
CA VAL A 18 -1.59 -0.38 6.41
C VAL A 18 -2.07 -0.10 4.99
N ARG A 19 -3.07 0.77 4.84
CA ARG A 19 -3.59 1.17 3.53
C ARG A 19 -2.54 1.86 2.66
N MET A 20 -1.76 2.79 3.21
CA MET A 20 -0.68 3.46 2.46
C MET A 20 0.37 2.46 1.99
N LEU A 21 0.70 1.45 2.81
CA LEU A 21 1.62 0.38 2.42
C LEU A 21 1.03 -0.52 1.31
N GLU A 22 -0.27 -0.81 1.36
CA GLU A 22 -0.96 -1.55 0.30
C GLU A 22 -0.99 -0.77 -1.02
N GLU A 23 -1.36 0.51 -0.98
CA GLU A 23 -1.38 1.37 -2.17
C GLU A 23 0.02 1.49 -2.79
N ALA A 24 1.06 1.67 -1.98
CA ALA A 24 2.44 1.70 -2.45
C ALA A 24 2.89 0.36 -3.06
N ARG A 25 2.48 -0.76 -2.46
CA ARG A 25 2.76 -2.10 -2.99
C ARG A 25 2.10 -2.33 -4.34
N ILE A 26 0.83 -1.93 -4.50
CA ILE A 26 0.10 -2.05 -5.77
C ILE A 26 0.74 -1.16 -6.84
N ALA A 27 1.15 0.07 -6.48
CA ALA A 27 1.83 0.97 -7.39
C ALA A 27 3.18 0.40 -7.88
N ALA A 28 3.95 -0.24 -6.99
CA ALA A 28 5.24 -0.82 -7.33
C ALA A 28 5.13 -2.16 -8.08
N PHE A 29 4.18 -3.01 -7.68
CA PHE A 29 4.15 -4.45 -8.04
C PHE A 29 2.94 -4.92 -8.85
N GLY A 30 1.98 -4.01 -9.07
CA GLY A 30 0.73 -4.27 -9.76
C GLY A 30 -0.37 -4.78 -8.82
N PRO A 31 -1.64 -4.66 -9.23
CA PRO A 31 -2.73 -5.33 -8.53
C PRO A 31 -2.67 -6.86 -8.74
N PRO A 32 -3.39 -7.65 -7.93
CA PRO A 32 -3.63 -9.05 -8.28
C PRO A 32 -4.41 -9.17 -9.59
N ARG A 33 -4.07 -10.18 -10.40
CA ARG A 33 -4.78 -10.47 -11.66
C ARG A 33 -6.30 -10.59 -11.43
N GLY A 34 -7.09 -9.95 -12.29
CA GLY A 34 -8.56 -9.96 -12.22
C GLY A 34 -9.18 -8.87 -11.34
N ALA A 35 -8.37 -8.01 -10.73
CA ALA A 35 -8.86 -6.85 -9.99
C ALA A 35 -9.04 -5.63 -10.93
N GLY A 36 -10.29 -5.21 -11.12
CA GLY A 36 -10.63 -3.90 -11.69
C GLY A 36 -10.43 -3.75 -13.20
N LEU A 37 -10.43 -2.49 -13.65
CA LEU A 37 -10.18 -2.08 -15.03
C LEU A 37 -8.68 -1.81 -15.24
N PRO A 38 -8.18 -1.81 -16.49
CA PRO A 38 -6.79 -1.46 -16.79
C PRO A 38 -6.40 -0.10 -16.17
N GLY A 39 -5.24 -0.08 -15.52
CA GLY A 39 -4.71 1.08 -14.80
C GLY A 39 -3.33 1.51 -15.31
N ILE A 40 -2.56 2.13 -14.42
CA ILE A 40 -1.14 2.41 -14.68
C ILE A 40 -0.36 1.10 -14.53
N GLU A 41 0.50 0.81 -15.51
CA GLU A 41 1.40 -0.35 -15.42
C GLU A 41 2.40 -0.17 -14.26
N PRO A 42 2.61 -1.21 -13.44
CA PRO A 42 3.54 -1.13 -12.32
C PRO A 42 4.98 -1.13 -12.81
N GLU A 43 5.90 -0.66 -11.96
CA GLU A 43 7.34 -0.69 -12.26
C GLU A 43 7.87 -2.12 -12.37
N VAL A 44 7.34 -3.04 -11.57
CA VAL A 44 7.67 -4.47 -11.59
C VAL A 44 6.38 -5.27 -11.63
N SER A 45 6.20 -6.15 -12.62
CA SER A 45 5.02 -7.02 -12.66
C SER A 45 5.22 -8.23 -11.76
N LEU A 46 4.70 -8.18 -10.52
CA LEU A 46 4.80 -9.31 -9.57
C LEU A 46 3.46 -9.99 -9.34
N PHE A 47 2.38 -9.22 -9.15
CA PHE A 47 1.05 -9.76 -8.86
C PHE A 47 0.16 -9.89 -10.09
N ASN A 48 0.49 -9.20 -11.18
CA ASN A 48 -0.21 -9.28 -12.45
C ASN A 48 0.14 -10.55 -13.25
N ASP A 49 1.38 -11.05 -13.10
CA ASP A 49 1.93 -12.17 -13.89
C ASP A 49 1.69 -13.56 -13.25
N VAL A 50 0.83 -13.64 -12.24
CA VAL A 50 0.45 -14.92 -11.64
C VAL A 50 -0.39 -15.77 -12.62
N PRO A 51 -0.22 -17.11 -12.64
CA PRO A 51 -1.02 -17.99 -13.49
C PRO A 51 -2.51 -17.83 -13.25
N GLU A 52 -3.32 -18.05 -14.29
CA GLU A 52 -4.77 -18.05 -14.17
C GLU A 52 -5.25 -19.05 -13.10
N GLY A 53 -6.22 -18.64 -12.28
CA GLY A 53 -6.70 -19.41 -11.13
C GLY A 53 -5.82 -19.32 -9.88
N THR A 54 -4.71 -18.59 -9.90
CA THR A 54 -3.85 -18.36 -8.73
C THR A 54 -4.19 -17.04 -8.05
N LEU A 55 -4.35 -17.06 -6.72
CA LEU A 55 -4.55 -15.85 -5.91
C LEU A 55 -3.27 -15.49 -5.17
N ALA A 56 -2.83 -14.24 -5.30
CA ALA A 56 -1.79 -13.67 -4.45
C ALA A 56 -2.42 -13.22 -3.12
N LEU A 57 -2.00 -13.85 -2.02
CA LEU A 57 -2.48 -13.56 -0.68
C LEU A 57 -1.32 -13.10 0.20
N VAL A 58 -1.54 -12.01 0.94
CA VAL A 58 -0.58 -11.58 1.96
C VAL A 58 -0.89 -12.31 3.26
N VAL A 59 0.03 -13.16 3.70
CA VAL A 59 -0.17 -14.05 4.85
C VAL A 59 0.24 -13.44 6.19
N ASP A 60 1.13 -12.43 6.18
CA ASP A 60 1.61 -11.76 7.39
C ASP A 60 1.98 -10.30 7.10
N HIS A 61 1.80 -9.44 8.11
CA HIS A 61 2.31 -8.08 8.11
C HIS A 61 2.98 -7.78 9.45
N LYS A 62 4.24 -7.36 9.39
CA LYS A 62 4.97 -6.86 10.57
C LYS A 62 5.27 -5.37 10.42
N ILE A 63 4.62 -4.55 11.24
CA ILE A 63 4.78 -3.09 11.21
C ILE A 63 5.46 -2.63 12.50
N ARG A 64 6.54 -1.87 12.36
CA ARG A 64 7.26 -1.26 13.48
C ARG A 64 7.19 0.27 13.35
N TYR A 65 6.58 0.91 14.34
CA TYR A 65 6.52 2.36 14.42
C TYR A 65 7.74 2.89 15.17
N VAL A 66 8.49 3.80 14.55
CA VAL A 66 9.66 4.47 15.17
C VAL A 66 9.36 5.89 15.61
N ARG A 67 8.34 6.52 15.00
CA ARG A 67 7.80 7.83 15.34
C ARG A 67 6.39 7.94 14.78
N THR A 68 5.62 8.91 15.26
CA THR A 68 4.32 9.24 14.70
C THR A 68 4.47 9.85 13.30
N LEU A 69 3.57 9.48 12.39
CA LEU A 69 3.38 10.20 11.13
C LEU A 69 2.34 11.30 11.36
N GLU A 70 2.76 12.54 11.23
CA GLU A 70 1.90 13.71 11.33
C GLU A 70 1.23 14.01 9.99
N TYR A 71 -0.02 14.48 10.04
CA TYR A 71 -0.70 14.94 8.85
C TYR A 71 0.04 16.11 8.21
N ARG A 72 0.20 16.00 6.90
CA ARG A 72 0.61 17.09 6.03
C ARG A 72 -0.19 17.03 4.74
N ASN A 73 -0.48 18.19 4.14
CA ASN A 73 -1.06 18.26 2.81
C ASN A 73 -0.02 18.02 1.69
N VAL A 74 0.85 17.02 1.90
CA VAL A 74 1.77 16.50 0.90
C VAL A 74 1.67 14.97 0.91
N PRO A 75 2.03 14.30 -0.19
CA PRO A 75 2.13 12.84 -0.20
C PRO A 75 3.15 12.34 0.84
N ALA A 76 2.86 11.20 1.45
CA ALA A 76 3.86 10.47 2.21
C ALA A 76 4.81 9.79 1.22
N VAL A 77 6.11 9.77 1.53
CA VAL A 77 7.08 9.02 0.76
C VAL A 77 7.11 7.60 1.30
N VAL A 78 6.81 6.62 0.45
CA VAL A 78 6.90 5.20 0.78
C VAL A 78 7.98 4.58 -0.10
N GLN A 79 8.91 3.87 0.52
CA GLN A 79 9.94 3.10 -0.17
C GLN A 79 9.58 1.63 -0.06
N VAL A 80 9.60 0.93 -1.20
CA VAL A 80 9.24 -0.49 -1.29
C VAL A 80 10.38 -1.22 -1.98
N TRP A 81 10.73 -2.40 -1.48
CA TRP A 81 11.72 -3.28 -2.07
C TRP A 81 11.35 -4.74 -1.77
N ILE A 82 11.90 -5.64 -2.57
CA ILE A 82 11.88 -7.08 -2.35
C ILE A 82 13.31 -7.56 -2.07
N GLY A 83 13.44 -8.67 -1.36
CA GLY A 83 14.71 -9.30 -1.03
C GLY A 83 14.58 -10.81 -0.92
#